data_AF-A0A529FG66-F1
#
_entry.id   AF-A0A529FG66-F1
#
_cell.length_a   1.000
_cell.length_b   1.000
_cell.length_c   1.000
_cell.angle_alpha   90.00
_cell.angle_beta   90.00
_cell.angle_gamma   90.00
#
_symmetry.space_group_name_H-M   'P 1'
#
loop_
_entity.id
_entity.type
_entity.pdbx_description
1 polymer ?
#
loop_
_entity_poly.entity_id
_entity_poly.type
_entity_poly.pdbx_seq_one_letter_code
_entity_poly.pdbx_strand_id
1 'polypeptide(L)'
;LWCVVIGYPAAYVLAKVLKGRSREAIFLLVILPFWSNGLVRIFSWAMVLREGGILDTALNAVLPFKINIDLMYSYPAVIIGLVHSYVPYMVLTCYLTLQAIDDSLIEAGRSLGASRRQVLWRVIIPLSMPGLIAGAALIFVPVVGSFMEPRILGGRTGTFYGTVIEDQF
;
A
#
# COMPACT_ATOMS: atom_id res chain seq x y z
N LEU A 1 4.23 -7.53 2.96
CA LEU A 1 3.11 -7.67 3.93
C LEU A 1 2.28 -6.40 4.04
N TRP A 2 2.86 -5.24 4.38
CA TRP A 2 2.12 -3.97 4.51
C TRP A 2 1.27 -3.59 3.28
N CYS A 3 1.77 -3.80 2.07
CA CYS A 3 0.98 -3.55 0.86
C CYS A 3 -0.30 -4.40 0.80
N VAL A 4 -0.29 -5.64 1.32
CA VAL A 4 -1.49 -6.50 1.42
C VAL A 4 -2.46 -5.94 2.45
N VAL A 5 -1.95 -5.60 3.64
CA VAL A 5 -2.76 -5.08 4.76
C VAL A 5 -3.51 -3.81 4.37
N ILE A 6 -2.89 -2.94 3.57
CA ILE A 6 -3.48 -1.67 3.13
C ILE A 6 -4.24 -1.84 1.80
N GLY A 7 -3.61 -2.49 0.83
CA GLY A 7 -4.10 -2.57 -0.53
C GLY A 7 -5.29 -3.52 -0.70
N TYR A 8 -5.34 -4.64 0.03
CA TYR A 8 -6.45 -5.59 -0.09
C TYR A 8 -7.78 -5.02 0.41
N PRO A 9 -7.86 -4.38 1.60
CA PRO A 9 -9.10 -3.71 2.01
C PRO A 9 -9.53 -2.60 1.06
N ALA A 10 -8.58 -1.79 0.55
CA ALA A 10 -8.89 -0.75 -0.44
C ALA A 10 -9.46 -1.35 -1.73
N ALA A 11 -8.85 -2.42 -2.25
CA ALA A 11 -9.35 -3.15 -3.41
C ALA A 11 -10.73 -3.76 -3.17
N TYR A 12 -10.97 -4.32 -1.97
CA TYR A 12 -12.28 -4.85 -1.58
C TYR A 12 -13.37 -3.78 -1.57
N VAL A 13 -13.10 -2.62 -0.97
CA VAL A 13 -14.05 -1.49 -0.97
C VAL A 13 -14.31 -1.01 -2.40
N LEU A 14 -13.28 -0.88 -3.23
CA LEU A 14 -13.40 -0.49 -4.64
C LEU A 14 -14.20 -1.50 -5.48
N ALA A 15 -14.01 -2.80 -5.26
CA ALA A 15 -14.63 -3.84 -6.07
C ALA A 15 -16.06 -4.18 -5.62
N LYS A 16 -16.32 -4.20 -4.30
CA LYS A 16 -17.57 -4.76 -3.74
C LYS A 16 -18.45 -3.76 -3.00
N VAL A 17 -17.95 -2.57 -2.65
CA VAL A 17 -18.71 -1.58 -1.88
C VAL A 17 -19.07 -0.36 -2.72
N LEU A 18 -18.10 0.19 -3.45
CA LEU A 18 -18.27 1.39 -4.25
C LEU A 18 -18.93 1.10 -5.61
N LYS A 19 -19.82 2.00 -6.05
CA LYS A 19 -20.53 1.92 -7.34
C LYS A 19 -20.48 3.25 -8.09
N GLY A 20 -20.49 3.18 -9.42
CA GLY A 20 -20.53 4.34 -10.31
C GLY A 20 -19.31 5.27 -10.19
N ARG A 21 -19.55 6.57 -10.34
CA ARG A 21 -18.53 7.65 -10.38
C ARG A 21 -17.58 7.68 -9.18
N SER A 22 -18.06 7.28 -8.00
CA SER A 22 -17.24 7.25 -6.77
C SER A 22 -16.11 6.22 -6.84
N ARG A 23 -16.37 5.06 -7.46
CA ARG A 23 -15.38 4.01 -7.71
C ARG A 23 -14.28 4.53 -8.62
N GLU A 24 -14.66 5.17 -9.72
CA GLU A 24 -13.72 5.76 -10.69
C GLU A 24 -12.84 6.82 -10.04
N ALA A 25 -13.43 7.75 -9.27
CA ALA A 25 -12.69 8.80 -8.59
C ALA A 25 -11.66 8.26 -7.59
N ILE A 26 -12.05 7.28 -6.75
CA ILE A 26 -11.14 6.70 -5.76
C ILE A 26 -10.08 5.83 -6.44
N PHE A 27 -10.45 5.08 -7.47
CA PHE A 27 -9.48 4.30 -8.25
C PHE A 27 -8.43 5.21 -8.92
N LEU A 28 -8.86 6.34 -9.48
CA LEU A 28 -7.96 7.36 -10.02
C LEU A 28 -7.05 7.93 -8.92
N LEU A 29 -7.59 8.24 -7.74
CA LEU A 29 -6.80 8.77 -6.61
C LEU A 29 -5.71 7.79 -6.16
N VAL A 30 -6.00 6.48 -6.14
CA VAL A 30 -5.01 5.43 -5.82
C VAL A 30 -3.90 5.35 -6.87
N ILE A 31 -4.25 5.52 -8.14
CA ILE A 31 -3.29 5.42 -9.25
C ILE A 31 -2.52 6.72 -9.47
N LEU A 32 -3.09 7.87 -9.17
CA LEU A 32 -2.48 9.20 -9.36
C LEU A 32 -1.02 9.29 -8.85
N PRO A 33 -0.66 8.87 -7.62
CA PRO A 33 0.72 8.95 -7.14
C PRO A 33 1.71 8.11 -7.95
N PHE A 34 1.23 7.12 -8.71
CA PHE A 34 2.06 6.31 -9.60
C PHE A 34 2.57 7.09 -10.82
N TRP A 35 1.80 8.08 -11.30
CA TRP A 35 2.16 8.89 -12.47
C TRP A 35 3.21 9.96 -12.16
N SER A 36 3.53 10.16 -10.88
CA SER A 36 4.56 11.10 -10.45
C SER A 36 5.97 10.52 -10.59
N ASN A 37 6.97 11.41 -10.69
CA ASN A 37 8.37 11.00 -10.71
C ASN A 37 8.77 10.35 -9.36
N GLY A 38 9.43 9.19 -9.44
CA GLY A 38 9.83 8.41 -8.26
C GLY A 38 10.71 9.19 -7.28
N LEU A 39 11.70 9.95 -7.77
CA LEU A 39 12.59 10.74 -6.90
C LEU A 39 11.82 11.85 -6.20
N VAL A 40 10.96 12.56 -6.93
CA VAL A 40 10.11 13.62 -6.35
C VAL A 40 9.27 13.05 -5.20
N ARG A 41 8.68 11.87 -5.39
CA ARG A 41 7.90 11.19 -4.35
C ARG A 41 8.74 10.84 -3.12
N ILE A 42 9.97 10.36 -3.31
CA ILE A 42 10.86 10.01 -2.20
C ILE A 42 11.30 11.26 -1.44
N PHE A 43 11.69 12.33 -2.12
CA PHE A 43 12.02 13.61 -1.46
C PHE A 43 10.81 14.24 -0.76
N SER A 44 9.60 14.05 -1.31
CA SER A 44 8.36 14.48 -0.66
C SER A 44 8.18 13.76 0.67
N TRP A 45 8.41 12.44 0.70
CA TRP A 45 8.40 11.67 1.95
C TRP A 45 9.52 12.07 2.91
N ALA A 46 10.72 12.39 2.41
CA ALA A 46 11.79 12.93 3.25
C ALA A 46 11.38 14.24 3.95
N MET A 47 10.69 15.15 3.25
CA MET A 47 10.16 16.39 3.84
C MET A 47 9.05 16.14 4.87
N VAL A 48 8.24 15.09 4.67
CA VAL A 48 7.17 14.71 5.60
C VAL A 48 7.73 14.10 6.89
N LEU A 49 8.73 13.21 6.77
CA LEU A 49 9.20 12.33 7.84
C LEU A 49 10.38 12.88 8.65
N ARG A 50 11.06 13.93 8.16
CA ARG A 50 12.13 14.60 8.90
C ARG A 50 11.62 15.25 10.18
N GLU A 51 12.54 15.44 11.12
CA GLU A 51 12.35 16.27 12.30
C GLU A 51 11.70 17.63 11.97
N GLY A 52 10.59 17.95 12.65
CA GLY A 52 9.85 19.19 12.44
C GLY A 52 9.14 19.27 11.08
N GLY A 53 9.01 18.14 10.38
CA GLY A 53 8.35 18.01 9.09
C GLY A 53 6.82 18.11 9.16
N ILE A 54 6.18 17.74 8.06
CA ILE A 54 4.71 17.80 7.94
C ILE A 54 4.05 16.84 8.94
N LEU A 55 4.63 15.67 9.18
CA LEU A 55 4.06 14.71 10.13
C LEU A 55 4.07 15.27 11.56
N ASP A 56 5.21 15.76 12.02
CA ASP A 56 5.36 16.33 13.36
C ASP A 56 4.45 17.54 13.54
N THR A 57 4.40 18.44 12.56
CA THR A 57 3.54 19.64 12.62
C THR A 57 2.05 19.29 12.64
N ALA A 58 1.61 18.32 11.83
CA ALA A 58 0.22 17.87 11.81
C ALA A 58 -0.18 17.18 13.13
N LEU A 59 0.70 16.35 13.70
CA LEU A 59 0.45 15.70 14.99
C LEU A 59 0.38 16.72 16.12
N ASN A 60 1.31 17.67 16.16
CA ASN A 60 1.36 18.73 17.18
C ASN A 60 0.19 19.73 17.08
N ALA A 61 -0.51 19.79 15.95
CA ALA A 61 -1.72 20.60 15.81
C ALA A 61 -2.95 19.98 16.49
N VAL A 62 -2.97 18.65 16.62
CA VAL A 62 -4.11 17.90 17.18
C VAL A 62 -3.83 17.45 18.62
N LEU A 63 -2.57 17.16 18.93
CA LEU A 63 -2.18 16.63 20.22
C LEU A 63 -2.00 17.74 21.26
N PRO A 64 -2.43 17.49 22.51
CA PRO A 64 -2.29 18.47 23.59
C PRO A 64 -0.83 18.65 24.07
N PHE A 65 0.11 17.85 23.56
CA PHE A 65 1.53 17.89 23.90
C PHE A 65 2.40 17.80 22.65
N LYS A 66 3.59 18.41 22.71
CA LYS A 66 4.55 18.38 21.60
C LYS A 66 5.25 17.03 21.53
N ILE A 67 5.17 16.38 20.38
CA ILE A 67 5.89 15.16 20.03
C ILE A 67 6.78 15.46 18.82
N ASN A 68 7.93 14.82 18.79
CA ASN A 68 8.83 14.77 17.65
C ASN A 68 9.14 13.29 17.40
N ILE A 69 8.69 12.76 16.26
CA ILE A 69 8.80 11.31 15.97
C ILE A 69 10.07 11.02 15.14
N ASP A 70 10.72 12.06 14.58
CA ASP A 70 11.84 12.00 13.63
C ASP A 70 12.09 10.61 13.03
N LEU A 71 11.31 10.31 11.99
CA LEU A 71 11.37 9.00 11.34
C LEU A 71 12.45 8.93 10.28
N MET A 72 13.11 10.04 9.93
CA MET A 72 14.10 10.04 8.87
C MET A 72 15.30 9.16 9.23
N TYR A 73 15.93 8.60 8.21
CA TYR A 73 17.10 7.71 8.35
C TYR A 73 16.84 6.45 9.19
N SER A 74 15.59 5.97 9.17
CA SER A 74 15.15 4.80 9.93
C SER A 74 14.52 3.73 9.03
N TYR A 75 14.50 2.50 9.51
CA TYR A 75 13.83 1.39 8.83
C TYR A 75 12.31 1.64 8.58
N PRO A 76 11.53 2.19 9.54
CA PRO A 76 10.16 2.62 9.28
C PRO A 76 10.01 3.61 8.12
N ALA A 77 10.90 4.59 7.97
CA ALA A 77 10.84 5.54 6.86
C ALA A 77 11.02 4.86 5.50
N VAL A 78 11.94 3.90 5.41
CA VAL A 78 12.12 3.07 4.21
C VAL A 78 10.85 2.27 3.90
N ILE A 79 10.24 1.64 4.90
CA ILE A 79 8.97 0.90 4.72
C ILE A 79 7.87 1.82 4.20
N ILE A 80 7.71 3.02 4.77
CA ILE A 80 6.68 3.98 4.33
C ILE A 80 6.87 4.33 2.86
N GLY A 81 8.10 4.66 2.45
CA GLY A 81 8.44 4.95 1.06
C GLY A 81 8.09 3.80 0.12
N LEU A 82 8.56 2.58 0.44
CA LEU A 82 8.30 1.38 -0.36
C LEU A 82 6.80 1.07 -0.43
N VAL A 83 6.08 1.11 0.70
CA VAL A 83 4.65 0.83 0.74
C VAL A 83 3.89 1.83 -0.12
N HIS A 84 4.19 3.13 0.00
CA HIS A 84 3.58 4.15 -0.85
C HIS A 84 3.91 3.94 -2.33
N SER A 85 5.14 3.52 -2.65
CA SER A 85 5.56 3.22 -4.02
C SER A 85 4.79 2.04 -4.63
N TYR A 86 4.47 1.01 -3.83
CA TYR A 86 4.02 -0.29 -4.36
C TYR A 86 2.58 -0.70 -4.02
N VAL A 87 1.91 -0.04 -3.06
CA VAL A 87 0.50 -0.30 -2.73
C VAL A 87 -0.43 -0.26 -3.94
N PRO A 88 -0.31 0.68 -4.91
CA PRO A 88 -1.21 0.75 -6.06
C PRO A 88 -1.27 -0.55 -6.87
N TYR A 89 -0.14 -1.26 -6.98
CA TYR A 89 -0.07 -2.55 -7.67
C TYR A 89 -0.84 -3.66 -6.95
N MET A 90 -0.76 -3.69 -5.62
CA MET A 90 -1.57 -4.62 -4.81
C MET A 90 -3.05 -4.33 -4.95
N VAL A 91 -3.42 -3.04 -4.92
CA VAL A 91 -4.81 -2.61 -5.13
C VAL A 91 -5.30 -3.05 -6.50
N LEU A 92 -4.52 -2.80 -7.56
CA LEU A 92 -4.89 -3.15 -8.93
C LEU A 92 -5.11 -4.65 -9.12
N THR A 93 -4.13 -5.47 -8.72
CA THR A 93 -4.19 -6.93 -8.89
C THR A 93 -5.33 -7.56 -8.09
N CYS A 94 -5.54 -7.14 -6.84
CA CYS A 94 -6.65 -7.62 -6.03
C CYS A 94 -8.01 -7.10 -6.54
N TYR A 95 -8.08 -5.85 -7.01
CA TYR A 95 -9.32 -5.27 -7.53
C TYR A 95 -9.83 -6.05 -8.74
N LEU A 96 -8.94 -6.42 -9.67
CA LEU A 96 -9.30 -7.20 -10.85
C LEU A 96 -9.89 -8.57 -10.48
N THR A 97 -9.25 -9.30 -9.57
CA THR A 97 -9.77 -10.62 -9.15
C THR A 97 -11.03 -10.50 -8.31
N LEU A 98 -11.13 -9.50 -7.43
CA LEU A 98 -12.33 -9.25 -6.65
C LEU A 98 -13.52 -8.85 -7.53
N GLN A 99 -13.32 -8.07 -8.58
CA GLN A 99 -14.38 -7.75 -9.54
C GLN A 99 -14.86 -8.97 -10.32
N ALA A 100 -13.96 -9.90 -10.64
CA ALA A 100 -14.31 -11.11 -11.38
C ALA A 100 -15.14 -12.11 -10.56
N ILE A 101 -15.19 -11.98 -9.22
CA ILE A 101 -16.05 -12.81 -8.37
C ILE A 101 -17.50 -12.44 -8.64
N ASP A 102 -18.31 -13.39 -9.08
CA ASP A 102 -19.75 -13.21 -9.24
C ASP A 102 -20.42 -12.94 -7.88
N ASP A 103 -21.25 -11.91 -7.82
CA ASP A 103 -22.04 -11.56 -6.63
C ASP A 103 -23.08 -12.64 -6.29
N SER A 104 -23.48 -13.48 -7.25
CA SER A 104 -24.36 -14.63 -7.02
C SER A 104 -23.77 -15.63 -6.00
N LEU A 105 -22.44 -15.82 -5.98
CA LEU A 105 -21.76 -16.67 -4.99
C LEU A 105 -21.85 -16.08 -3.57
N ILE A 106 -21.79 -14.75 -3.47
CA ILE A 106 -21.92 -14.02 -2.21
C ILE A 106 -23.37 -14.11 -1.70
N GLU A 107 -24.35 -13.96 -2.59
CA GLU A 107 -25.77 -14.08 -2.28
C GLU A 107 -26.13 -15.52 -1.87
N ALA A 108 -25.65 -16.53 -2.59
CA ALA A 108 -25.84 -17.94 -2.24
C ALA A 108 -25.31 -18.27 -0.84
N GLY A 109 -24.11 -17.77 -0.50
CA GLY A 109 -23.56 -17.92 0.85
C GLY A 109 -24.46 -17.31 1.92
N ARG A 110 -25.01 -16.11 1.68
CA ARG A 110 -25.95 -15.47 2.61
C ARG A 110 -27.27 -16.23 2.73
N SER A 111 -27.80 -16.75 1.63
CA SER A 111 -29.02 -17.58 1.61
C SER A 111 -28.88 -18.87 2.40
N LEU A 112 -27.67 -19.43 2.49
CA LEU A 112 -27.34 -20.57 3.36
C LEU A 112 -27.10 -20.18 4.83
N GLY A 113 -27.38 -18.93 5.21
CA GLY A 113 -27.23 -18.43 6.58
C GLY A 113 -25.81 -17.98 6.95
N ALA A 114 -24.89 -17.85 5.98
CA ALA A 114 -23.54 -17.37 6.28
C ALA A 114 -23.55 -15.88 6.63
N SER A 115 -22.95 -15.55 7.77
CA SER A 115 -22.67 -14.16 8.19
C SER A 115 -21.68 -13.48 7.24
N ARG A 116 -21.66 -12.13 7.24
CA ARG A 116 -20.73 -11.33 6.41
C ARG A 116 -19.27 -11.74 6.60
N ARG A 117 -18.87 -12.06 7.83
CA ARG A 117 -17.52 -12.53 8.15
C ARG A 117 -17.26 -13.90 7.52
N GLN A 118 -18.21 -14.83 7.61
CA GLN A 118 -18.05 -16.15 6.97
C GLN A 118 -17.94 -16.03 5.46
N VAL A 119 -18.75 -15.21 4.81
CA VAL A 119 -18.66 -14.97 3.36
C VAL A 119 -17.29 -14.39 2.99
N LEU A 120 -16.79 -13.41 3.76
CA LEU A 120 -15.47 -12.83 3.53
C LEU A 120 -14.36 -13.90 3.56
N TRP A 121 -14.30 -14.69 4.65
CA TRP A 121 -13.21 -15.64 4.87
C TRP A 121 -13.34 -16.94 4.07
N ARG A 122 -14.56 -17.38 3.74
CA ARG A 122 -14.81 -18.66 3.05
C ARG A 122 -15.05 -18.53 1.56
N VAL A 123 -15.44 -17.36 1.07
CA VAL A 123 -15.76 -17.15 -0.35
C VAL A 123 -14.82 -16.12 -0.95
N ILE A 124 -14.85 -14.88 -0.43
CA ILE A 124 -14.18 -13.75 -1.08
C ILE A 124 -12.66 -13.88 -1.01
N ILE A 125 -12.08 -14.09 0.17
CA ILE A 125 -10.63 -14.21 0.34
C ILE A 125 -10.06 -15.37 -0.49
N PRO A 126 -10.58 -16.61 -0.40
CA PRO A 126 -10.08 -17.73 -1.19
C PRO A 126 -10.17 -17.50 -2.71
N LEU A 127 -11.30 -16.98 -3.20
CA LEU A 127 -11.48 -16.73 -4.63
C LEU A 127 -10.61 -15.58 -5.15
N SER A 128 -10.29 -14.59 -4.29
CA SER A 128 -9.39 -13.49 -4.64
C SER A 128 -7.90 -13.82 -4.51
N MET A 129 -7.56 -14.98 -3.95
CA MET A 129 -6.18 -15.39 -3.64
C MET A 129 -5.22 -15.34 -4.84
N PRO A 130 -5.61 -15.73 -6.08
CA PRO A 130 -4.74 -15.57 -7.24
C PRO A 130 -4.27 -14.12 -7.45
N GLY A 131 -5.13 -13.14 -7.16
CA GLY A 131 -4.80 -11.72 -7.27
C GLY A 131 -3.83 -11.26 -6.18
N LEU A 132 -4.02 -11.74 -4.94
CA LEU A 132 -3.08 -11.50 -3.84
C LEU A 132 -1.69 -12.04 -4.15
N ILE A 133 -1.60 -13.26 -4.68
CA ILE A 133 -0.34 -13.91 -5.05
C ILE A 133 0.33 -13.15 -6.20
N ALA A 134 -0.44 -12.81 -7.24
CA ALA A 134 0.07 -12.04 -8.38
C ALA A 134 0.59 -10.66 -7.94
N GLY A 135 -0.17 -9.94 -7.10
CA GLY A 135 0.25 -8.67 -6.53
C GLY A 135 1.49 -8.78 -5.66
N ALA A 136 1.59 -9.82 -4.83
CA ALA A 136 2.77 -10.07 -4.01
C ALA A 136 4.01 -10.32 -4.86
N ALA A 137 3.90 -11.16 -5.91
CA ALA A 137 5.00 -11.44 -6.82
C ALA A 137 5.45 -10.18 -7.58
N LEU A 138 4.50 -9.40 -8.09
CA LEU A 138 4.77 -8.18 -8.85
C LEU A 138 5.45 -7.08 -8.03
N ILE A 139 5.18 -7.04 -6.72
CA ILE A 139 5.81 -6.10 -5.80
C ILE A 139 7.16 -6.62 -5.30
N PHE A 140 7.28 -7.94 -5.08
CA PHE A 140 8.47 -8.54 -4.48
C PHE A 140 9.74 -8.26 -5.30
N VAL A 141 9.69 -8.52 -6.61
CA VAL A 141 10.85 -8.37 -7.50
C VAL A 141 11.45 -6.96 -7.46
N PRO A 142 10.70 -5.87 -7.70
CA PRO A 142 11.27 -4.52 -7.68
C PRO A 142 11.66 -4.05 -6.28
N VAL A 143 10.97 -4.50 -5.22
CA VAL A 143 11.33 -4.12 -3.84
C VAL A 143 12.69 -4.67 -3.44
N VAL A 144 13.02 -5.90 -3.83
CA VAL A 144 14.34 -6.49 -3.53
C VAL A 144 15.48 -5.71 -4.18
N GLY A 145 15.26 -5.20 -5.40
CA GLY A 145 16.22 -4.39 -6.14
C GLY A 145 16.17 -2.88 -5.85
N SER A 146 15.25 -2.42 -4.99
CA SER A 146 15.13 -0.99 -4.69
C SER A 146 16.36 -0.51 -3.89
N PHE A 147 16.89 0.64 -4.33
CA PHE A 147 18.01 1.32 -3.68
C PHE A 147 17.69 2.78 -3.35
N MET A 148 16.82 3.45 -4.13
CA MET A 148 16.49 4.86 -3.91
C MET A 148 15.77 5.10 -2.58
N GLU A 149 14.70 4.35 -2.28
CA GLU A 149 13.98 4.48 -1.01
C GLU A 149 14.87 4.17 0.20
N PRO A 150 15.61 3.04 0.26
CA PRO A 150 16.53 2.77 1.36
C PRO A 150 17.61 3.83 1.52
N ARG A 151 18.24 4.27 0.43
CA ARG A 151 19.34 5.25 0.48
C ARG A 151 18.88 6.60 1.02
N ILE A 152 17.79 7.14 0.48
CA ILE A 152 17.34 8.50 0.81
C ILE A 152 16.61 8.53 2.16
N LEU A 153 15.72 7.56 2.41
CA LEU A 153 14.87 7.56 3.60
C LEU A 153 15.49 6.82 4.78
N GLY A 154 16.36 5.84 4.55
CA GLY A 154 17.03 5.04 5.58
C GLY A 154 18.45 5.51 5.91
N GLY A 155 19.12 6.23 5.01
CA GLY A 155 20.49 6.69 5.23
C GLY A 155 21.42 5.53 5.57
N ARG A 156 22.10 5.60 6.73
CA ARG A 156 23.00 4.53 7.20
C ARG A 156 22.28 3.23 7.58
N THR A 157 21.00 3.30 7.95
CA THR A 157 20.19 2.10 8.24
C THR A 157 19.57 1.51 6.96
N GLY A 158 19.75 2.19 5.83
CA GLY A 158 19.24 1.81 4.51
C GLY A 158 20.10 0.80 3.75
N THR A 159 20.94 0.00 4.41
CA THR A 159 21.74 -1.04 3.75
C THR A 159 20.88 -2.26 3.39
N PHE A 160 20.42 -2.30 2.14
CA PHE A 160 19.62 -3.38 1.56
C PHE A 160 20.38 -3.98 0.36
N TYR A 161 19.90 -5.12 -0.18
CA TYR A 161 20.54 -5.75 -1.35
C TYR A 161 20.72 -4.77 -2.52
N GLY A 162 19.67 -4.00 -2.85
CA GLY A 162 19.73 -3.02 -3.93
C GLY A 162 20.82 -1.96 -3.74
N THR A 163 20.95 -1.40 -2.53
CA THR A 163 21.99 -0.39 -2.25
C THR A 163 23.39 -0.98 -2.25
N VAL A 164 23.56 -2.23 -1.79
CA VAL A 164 24.87 -2.90 -1.80
C VAL A 164 25.32 -3.17 -3.24
N ILE A 165 24.40 -3.60 -4.12
CA ILE A 165 24.72 -3.81 -5.53
C ILE A 165 25.06 -2.47 -6.19
N GLU A 166 24.28 -1.42 -5.93
CA GLU A 166 24.57 -0.08 -6.46
C GLU A 166 25.92 0.47 -5.97
N ASP A 167 26.31 0.25 -4.70
CA ASP A 167 27.60 0.71 -4.19
C ASP A 167 28.81 0.04 -4.89
N GLN A 168 28.61 -1.04 -5.64
CA GLN A 168 29.68 -1.77 -6.34
C GLN A 168 29.81 -1.43 -7.83
N PHE A 169 28.89 -0.66 -8.42
CA PHE A 169 28.85 -0.36 -9.86
C PHE A 169 28.50 1.11 -10.14
#